data_AF-A0A7S1FN44-F1
#
_entry.id   AF-A0A7S1FN44-F1
#
_cell.length_a   1.000
_cell.length_b   1.000
_cell.length_c   1.000
_cell.angle_alpha   90.00
_cell.angle_beta   90.00
_cell.angle_gamma   90.00
#
_symmetry.space_group_name_H-M   'P 1'
#
loop_
_entity.id
_entity.type
_entity.pdbx_description
1 polymer ?
#
loop_
_entity_poly.entity_id
_entity_poly.type
_entity_poly.pdbx_seq_one_letter_code
_entity_poly.pdbx_strand_id
1 'polypeptide(L)'
;MTSRARRLVRSGKEPRDTMRPLVWQEAKKTTKHCPPRRSPLKHPLKMIKKLSSRLLYYHGTSGMNVTVFPTWDAYFRQLLEAPGKEITIDSGRGEYVIDIEPARICSRILSVRNQISKEWEKDLLAVLQMKKSIMHSYREREARRNLEAQAELESRRVEKKEKEGDKDIEGLKEERKGTVKGESKWVRVAPLMSSATTPGFDRQPLFFLESDPYDDSGLVASPLRKSSFDLLLLLATREALRRILDHKKVNWEVRSDNENSAAKSAVLNASQISFLKQFYEERREKYFLGRYRRYGLADDFVEELMTHPPRMTTMIRRKEKIPVLLDPAAIAEAVLDKRGEVATEWAKEASLFPGEHAEIQKLQLNRMMGL
;
A
#
# COMPACT_ATOMS: atom_id res chain seq x y z
N MET A 1 -54.12 11.50 52.01
CA MET A 1 -55.32 11.30 51.16
C MET A 1 -55.92 12.65 50.82
N THR A 2 -55.54 13.23 49.68
CA THR A 2 -56.18 14.41 49.09
C THR A 2 -55.84 14.46 47.61
N SER A 3 -56.84 14.20 46.77
CA SER A 3 -56.82 14.41 45.34
C SER A 3 -57.00 15.89 45.01
N ARG A 4 -56.16 16.46 44.13
CA ARG A 4 -56.62 17.44 43.11
C ARG A 4 -55.54 17.80 42.08
N ALA A 5 -55.84 17.41 40.84
CA ALA A 5 -55.80 18.17 39.59
C ALA A 5 -54.66 19.16 39.31
N ARG A 6 -54.05 19.02 38.13
CA ARG A 6 -53.69 20.04 37.11
C ARG A 6 -52.61 19.44 36.20
N ARG A 7 -52.43 19.78 34.93
CA ARG A 7 -53.16 20.55 33.91
C ARG A 7 -52.26 20.37 32.68
N LEU A 8 -52.78 19.82 31.60
CA LEU A 8 -52.08 19.74 30.32
C LEU A 8 -51.81 21.16 29.81
N VAL A 9 -50.54 21.51 29.66
CA VAL A 9 -50.10 22.75 28.99
C VAL A 9 -49.37 22.36 27.70
N ARG A 10 -49.91 22.87 26.60
CA ARG A 10 -49.30 22.90 25.26
C ARG A 10 -48.18 23.93 25.24
N SER A 11 -47.00 23.54 24.78
CA SER A 11 -45.96 24.41 24.18
C SER A 11 -44.93 23.49 23.53
N GLY A 12 -44.39 23.70 22.35
CA GLY A 12 -44.49 24.77 21.36
C GLY A 12 -43.87 24.23 20.09
N LYS A 13 -44.34 24.72 18.94
CA LYS A 13 -43.79 24.42 17.63
C LYS A 13 -42.40 25.07 17.53
N GLU A 14 -41.37 24.27 17.27
CA GLU A 14 -40.07 24.78 16.86
C GLU A 14 -40.15 25.32 15.41
N PRO A 15 -39.58 26.50 15.12
CA PRO A 15 -39.42 26.96 13.75
C PRO A 15 -38.23 26.24 13.09
N ARG A 16 -38.48 25.63 11.93
CA ARG A 16 -37.43 25.14 11.03
C ARG A 16 -36.76 26.35 10.38
N ASP A 17 -35.58 26.70 10.86
CA ASP A 17 -34.69 27.63 10.17
C ASP A 17 -34.18 26.98 8.88
N THR A 18 -34.74 27.43 7.76
CA THR A 18 -34.18 27.20 6.43
C THR A 18 -32.91 28.04 6.28
N MET A 19 -31.74 27.41 6.41
CA MET A 19 -30.47 28.03 5.99
C MET A 19 -30.54 28.36 4.49
N ARG A 20 -30.49 29.66 4.18
CA ARG A 20 -30.21 30.15 2.83
C ARG A 20 -28.73 29.92 2.49
N PRO A 21 -28.38 29.48 1.27
CA PRO A 21 -26.99 29.45 0.83
C PRO A 21 -26.48 30.89 0.61
N LEU A 22 -25.34 31.20 1.22
CA LEU A 22 -24.58 32.42 0.99
C LEU A 22 -24.07 32.42 -0.45
N VAL A 23 -24.71 33.25 -1.28
CA VAL A 23 -24.25 33.64 -2.62
C VAL A 23 -23.01 34.51 -2.44
N TRP A 24 -21.85 34.01 -2.86
CA TRP A 24 -20.65 34.82 -3.05
C TRP A 24 -20.86 35.74 -4.26
N GLN A 25 -20.98 37.04 -4.01
CA GLN A 25 -20.94 38.06 -5.06
C GLN A 25 -19.49 38.45 -5.34
N GLU A 26 -19.08 38.35 -6.60
CA GLU A 26 -17.82 38.85 -7.12
C GLU A 26 -17.78 40.39 -7.03
N ALA A 27 -16.86 40.90 -6.21
CA ALA A 27 -16.57 42.32 -6.14
C ALA A 27 -15.70 42.75 -7.33
N LYS A 28 -16.22 43.73 -8.08
CA LYS A 28 -15.63 44.34 -9.26
C LYS A 28 -14.27 44.99 -8.95
N LYS A 29 -13.33 44.76 -9.88
CA LYS A 29 -11.98 45.36 -9.93
C LYS A 29 -12.06 46.88 -9.99
N THR A 30 -11.45 47.56 -9.02
CA THR A 30 -11.02 48.95 -9.16
C THR A 30 -9.50 49.01 -9.09
N THR A 31 -8.88 49.31 -10.22
CA THR A 31 -7.46 49.61 -10.36
C THR A 31 -7.13 50.93 -9.66
N LYS A 32 -6.34 50.88 -8.58
CA LYS A 32 -5.62 52.05 -8.08
C LYS A 32 -4.16 51.71 -7.88
N HIS A 33 -3.35 52.53 -8.54
CA HIS A 33 -1.90 52.59 -8.57
C HIS A 33 -1.32 52.77 -7.16
N CYS A 34 -0.33 51.96 -6.79
CA CYS A 34 0.48 52.14 -5.59
C CYS A 34 1.96 51.78 -5.89
N PRO A 35 2.93 52.48 -5.28
CA PRO A 35 4.33 52.54 -5.72
C PRO A 35 5.15 51.29 -5.34
N PRO A 36 6.35 51.10 -5.93
CA PRO A 36 7.11 49.86 -5.80
C PRO A 36 7.60 49.63 -4.36
N ARG A 37 7.07 48.60 -3.71
CA ARG A 37 7.61 48.05 -2.47
C ARG A 37 8.82 47.17 -2.77
N ARG A 38 9.85 47.39 -1.96
CA ARG A 38 11.15 46.72 -1.95
C ARG A 38 11.05 45.20 -2.06
N SER A 39 11.95 44.65 -2.87
CA SER A 39 12.17 43.23 -3.17
C SER A 39 12.13 42.35 -1.92
N PRO A 40 11.40 41.21 -1.92
CA PRO A 40 11.52 40.24 -0.85
C PRO A 40 12.89 39.55 -0.94
N LEU A 41 13.54 39.45 0.21
CA LEU A 41 14.76 38.68 0.44
C LEU A 41 14.57 37.25 -0.10
N LYS A 42 15.33 36.94 -1.16
CA LYS A 42 15.50 35.58 -1.67
C LYS A 42 16.31 34.79 -0.64
N HIS A 43 15.65 34.15 0.34
CA HIS A 43 16.30 33.10 1.13
C HIS A 43 16.43 31.82 0.29
N PRO A 44 17.59 31.13 0.34
CA PRO A 44 17.86 29.98 -0.49
C PRO A 44 17.29 28.70 0.14
N LEU A 45 16.03 28.36 -0.15
CA LEU A 45 15.50 27.00 0.04
C LEU A 45 15.99 26.07 -1.09
N LYS A 46 17.31 26.02 -1.29
CA LYS A 46 17.98 25.25 -2.35
C LYS A 46 18.87 24.14 -1.78
N MET A 47 18.49 23.48 -0.67
CA MET A 47 19.17 22.27 -0.20
C MET A 47 18.23 21.26 0.49
N ILE A 48 17.23 20.78 -0.24
CA ILE A 48 16.64 19.45 0.06
C ILE A 48 16.52 18.70 -1.26
N LYS A 49 17.67 18.43 -1.89
CA LYS A 49 17.74 17.56 -3.08
C LYS A 49 18.50 16.32 -2.66
N LYS A 50 17.79 15.18 -2.65
CA LYS A 50 18.24 13.81 -2.32
C LYS A 50 18.03 13.36 -0.86
N LEU A 51 16.83 13.53 -0.31
CA LEU A 51 16.33 12.50 0.61
C LEU A 51 15.88 11.34 -0.27
N SER A 52 16.70 10.29 -0.35
CA SER A 52 16.50 9.12 -1.22
C SER A 52 15.28 8.28 -0.87
N SER A 53 14.70 8.47 0.32
CA SER A 53 13.43 7.87 0.73
C SER A 53 12.45 8.98 1.19
N ARG A 54 11.25 9.01 0.61
CA ARG A 54 10.14 9.85 1.11
C ARG A 54 9.54 9.32 2.41
N LEU A 55 10.12 8.26 2.96
CA LEU A 55 9.71 7.62 4.20
C LEU A 55 9.66 8.67 5.34
N LEU A 56 10.69 9.51 5.44
CA LEU A 56 10.74 10.65 6.37
C LEU A 56 9.65 11.72 6.16
N TYR A 57 9.14 11.88 4.92
CA TYR A 57 8.03 12.80 4.65
C TYR A 57 6.68 12.25 5.15
N TYR A 58 6.53 10.93 5.20
CA TYR A 58 5.31 10.27 5.67
C TYR A 58 5.28 10.02 7.18
N HIS A 59 6.42 10.01 7.88
CA HIS A 59 6.50 9.71 9.32
C HIS A 59 6.35 10.92 10.26
N GLY A 60 5.36 11.76 9.98
CA GLY A 60 4.77 12.60 11.03
C GLY A 60 5.15 14.08 11.00
N THR A 61 5.98 14.55 10.06
CA THR A 61 6.05 16.01 9.80
C THR A 61 4.76 16.54 9.20
N SER A 62 3.94 15.70 8.54
CA SER A 62 2.62 16.11 8.03
C SER A 62 1.63 16.46 9.15
N GLY A 63 1.82 15.92 10.35
CA GLY A 63 1.04 16.28 11.55
C GLY A 63 1.67 17.45 12.32
N MET A 64 2.87 17.87 11.95
CA MET A 64 3.58 18.99 12.56
C MET A 64 3.44 20.24 11.71
N ASN A 65 3.41 21.39 12.35
CA ASN A 65 3.55 22.64 11.63
C ASN A 65 5.02 22.79 11.20
N VAL A 66 5.37 22.31 10.01
CA VAL A 66 6.72 22.37 9.45
C VAL A 66 7.27 23.79 9.28
N THR A 67 6.40 24.81 9.34
CA THR A 67 6.84 26.21 9.36
C THR A 67 7.41 26.62 10.73
N VAL A 68 6.96 25.97 11.80
CA VAL A 68 7.42 26.19 13.18
C VAL A 68 8.51 25.19 13.55
N PHE A 69 8.33 23.91 13.20
CA PHE A 69 9.26 22.83 13.50
C PHE A 69 9.78 22.20 12.21
N PRO A 70 10.93 22.69 11.68
CA PRO A 70 11.47 22.16 10.44
C PRO A 70 11.93 20.69 10.60
N THR A 71 12.28 20.27 11.82
CA THR A 71 12.71 18.91 12.16
C THR A 71 12.10 18.45 13.47
N TRP A 72 12.07 17.12 13.66
CA TRP A 72 11.67 16.52 14.94
C TRP A 72 12.57 16.95 16.10
N ASP A 73 13.87 17.10 15.86
CA ASP A 73 14.82 17.53 16.89
C ASP A 73 14.54 18.95 17.38
N ALA A 74 14.16 19.86 16.47
CA ALA A 74 13.75 21.21 16.85
C ALA A 74 12.51 21.19 17.76
N TYR A 75 11.54 20.33 17.45
CA TYR A 75 10.36 20.13 18.28
C TYR A 75 10.73 19.54 19.66
N PHE A 76 11.59 18.52 19.69
CA PHE A 76 12.02 17.91 20.95
C PHE A 76 12.85 18.85 21.82
N ARG A 77 13.75 19.64 21.24
CA ARG A 77 14.49 20.69 21.98
C ARG A 77 13.52 21.69 22.61
N GLN A 78 12.52 22.17 21.85
CA GLN A 78 11.54 23.09 22.42
C GLN A 78 10.70 22.45 23.54
N LEU A 79 10.28 21.19 23.39
CA LEU A 79 9.63 20.45 24.47
C LEU A 79 10.55 20.32 25.70
N LEU A 80 11.85 20.08 25.50
CA LEU A 80 12.84 20.02 26.56
C LEU A 80 13.23 21.38 27.15
N GLU A 81 12.84 22.50 26.54
CA GLU A 81 13.03 23.85 27.11
C GLU A 81 11.76 24.34 27.81
N ALA A 82 10.59 23.85 27.40
CA ALA A 82 9.32 24.26 27.97
C ALA A 82 9.25 23.94 29.47
N PRO A 83 8.80 24.90 30.31
CA PRO A 83 8.56 24.65 31.72
C PRO A 83 7.35 23.72 31.92
N GLY A 84 7.28 23.07 33.08
CA GLY A 84 6.09 22.34 33.49
C GLY A 84 4.89 23.28 33.58
N LYS A 85 3.70 22.79 33.26
CA LYS A 85 2.47 23.57 33.32
C LYS A 85 1.35 22.77 33.96
N GLU A 86 0.76 23.35 34.99
CA GLU A 86 -0.46 22.85 35.60
C GLU A 86 -1.67 23.34 34.79
N ILE A 87 -2.52 22.41 34.37
CA ILE A 87 -3.77 22.69 33.67
C ILE A 87 -4.92 22.14 34.49
N THR A 88 -5.81 23.04 34.87
CA THR A 88 -7.03 22.67 35.58
C THR A 88 -8.18 22.49 34.59
N ILE A 89 -8.79 21.32 34.59
CA ILE A 89 -9.93 20.96 33.72
C ILE A 89 -11.18 20.82 34.59
N ASP A 90 -12.16 21.67 34.34
CA ASP A 90 -13.51 21.53 34.91
C ASP A 90 -14.37 20.64 34.00
N SER A 91 -14.84 19.53 34.56
CA SER A 91 -15.66 18.55 33.86
C SER A 91 -17.17 18.67 34.18
N GLY A 92 -17.56 19.62 35.03
CA GLY A 92 -18.90 19.69 35.62
C GLY A 92 -19.18 18.60 36.66
N ARG A 93 -18.34 17.57 36.78
CA ARG A 93 -18.37 16.55 37.86
C ARG A 93 -17.30 16.78 38.92
N GLY A 94 -16.45 17.78 38.73
CA GLY A 94 -15.30 18.05 39.55
C GLY A 94 -14.19 18.72 38.75
N GLU A 95 -13.30 19.35 39.49
CA GLU A 95 -12.10 20.01 39.00
C GLU A 95 -10.92 19.04 39.06
N TYR A 96 -10.24 18.85 37.93
CA TYR A 96 -9.06 17.98 37.84
C TYR A 96 -7.83 18.82 37.52
N VAL A 97 -6.82 18.71 38.37
CA VAL A 97 -5.51 19.31 38.13
C VAL A 97 -4.63 18.30 37.40
N ILE A 98 -4.14 18.68 36.22
CA ILE A 98 -3.20 17.90 35.44
C ILE A 98 -1.87 18.66 35.37
N ASP A 99 -0.83 18.09 35.96
CA ASP A 99 0.52 18.58 35.76
C ASP A 99 1.10 17.99 34.46
N ILE A 100 1.46 18.89 33.54
CA ILE A 100 2.08 18.53 32.27
C ILE A 100 3.56 18.87 32.37
N GLU A 101 4.40 17.83 32.36
CA GLU A 101 5.85 17.94 32.21
C GLU A 101 6.27 17.66 30.76
N PRO A 102 6.57 18.68 29.94
CA PRO A 102 6.96 18.51 28.54
C PRO A 102 8.15 17.56 28.33
N ALA A 103 9.10 17.56 29.27
CA ALA A 103 10.25 16.66 29.24
C ALA A 103 9.86 15.17 29.36
N ARG A 104 8.88 14.84 30.22
CA ARG A 104 8.36 13.46 30.33
C ARG A 104 7.67 13.03 29.05
N ILE A 105 6.91 13.93 28.42
CA ILE A 105 6.27 13.67 27.12
C ILE A 105 7.34 13.39 26.06
N CYS A 106 8.38 14.22 25.97
CA CYS A 106 9.51 14.00 25.06
C CYS A 106 10.14 12.62 25.26
N SER A 107 10.45 12.26 26.52
CA SER A 107 11.01 10.96 26.86
C SER A 107 10.12 9.80 26.41
N ARG A 108 8.82 9.91 26.66
CA ARG A 108 7.85 8.88 26.27
C ARG A 108 7.76 8.73 24.76
N ILE A 109 7.76 9.84 24.01
CA ILE A 109 7.75 9.81 22.54
C ILE A 109 9.02 9.14 22.02
N LEU A 110 10.21 9.50 22.53
CA LEU A 110 11.47 8.90 22.11
C LEU A 110 11.51 7.39 22.41
N SER A 111 11.03 6.99 23.59
CA SER A 111 10.91 5.58 23.98
C SER A 111 10.02 4.80 23.01
N VAL A 112 8.83 5.32 22.69
CA VAL A 112 7.91 4.69 21.73
C VAL A 112 8.50 4.64 20.33
N ARG A 113 9.17 5.71 19.86
CA ARG A 113 9.81 5.71 18.54
C ARG A 113 10.92 4.67 18.43
N ASN A 114 11.74 4.53 19.47
CA ASN A 114 12.79 3.51 19.53
C ASN A 114 12.21 2.08 19.54
N GLN A 115 11.09 1.87 20.22
CA GLN A 115 10.38 0.59 20.16
C GLN A 115 9.89 0.32 18.73
N ILE A 116 9.20 1.29 18.12
CA ILE A 116 8.66 1.16 16.75
C ILE A 116 9.78 0.92 15.74
N SER A 117 10.92 1.60 15.84
CA SER A 117 12.02 1.42 14.89
C SER A 117 12.60 0.01 14.96
N LYS A 118 12.75 -0.56 16.16
CA LYS A 118 13.19 -1.95 16.34
C LYS A 118 12.18 -2.96 15.81
N GLU A 119 10.88 -2.72 16.03
CA GLU A 119 9.82 -3.54 15.44
C GLU A 119 9.86 -3.48 13.91
N TRP A 120 10.00 -2.28 13.34
CA TRP A 120 10.04 -2.06 11.89
C TRP A 120 11.23 -2.72 11.23
N GLU A 121 12.41 -2.70 11.86
CA GLU A 121 13.58 -3.41 11.34
C GLU A 121 13.28 -4.90 11.14
N LYS A 122 12.74 -5.57 12.17
CA LYS A 122 12.36 -6.99 12.13
C LYS A 122 11.26 -7.24 11.10
N ASP A 123 10.23 -6.40 11.12
CA ASP A 123 9.08 -6.47 10.24
C ASP A 123 9.49 -6.33 8.76
N LEU A 124 10.39 -5.41 8.43
CA LEU A 124 10.91 -5.21 7.08
C LEU A 124 11.76 -6.40 6.60
N LEU A 125 12.49 -7.06 7.49
CA LEU A 125 13.17 -8.32 7.16
C LEU A 125 12.17 -9.43 6.84
N ALA A 126 11.04 -9.49 7.53
CA ALA A 126 9.99 -10.46 7.20
C ALA A 126 9.37 -10.21 5.81
N VAL A 127 9.25 -8.95 5.38
CA VAL A 127 8.82 -8.61 4.00
C VAL A 127 9.71 -9.26 2.94
N LEU A 128 11.01 -9.46 3.21
CA LEU A 128 11.93 -10.16 2.30
C LEU A 128 11.57 -11.64 2.16
N GLN A 129 11.18 -12.29 3.26
CA GLN A 129 10.77 -13.69 3.26
C GLN A 129 9.42 -13.88 2.57
N MET A 130 8.50 -12.91 2.70
CA MET A 130 7.19 -12.95 2.07
C MET A 130 7.24 -13.15 0.55
N LYS A 131 8.23 -12.57 -0.15
CA LYS A 131 8.37 -12.78 -1.61
C LYS A 131 8.37 -14.27 -1.96
N LYS A 132 9.20 -15.07 -1.26
CA LYS A 132 9.35 -16.50 -1.55
C LYS A 132 8.06 -17.25 -1.30
N SER A 133 7.38 -16.95 -0.19
CA SER A 133 6.10 -17.56 0.18
C SER A 133 5.00 -17.25 -0.85
N ILE A 134 4.84 -15.98 -1.24
CA ILE A 134 3.85 -15.54 -2.24
C ILE A 134 4.10 -16.24 -3.59
N MET A 135 5.35 -16.23 -4.07
CA MET A 135 5.69 -16.85 -5.36
C MET A 135 5.55 -18.37 -5.33
N HIS A 136 5.87 -19.03 -4.21
CA HIS A 136 5.66 -20.46 -4.05
C HIS A 136 4.17 -20.80 -4.10
N SER A 137 3.34 -20.10 -3.31
CA SER A 137 1.88 -20.30 -3.26
C SER A 137 1.23 -20.08 -4.64
N TYR A 138 1.70 -19.07 -5.40
CA TYR A 138 1.27 -18.85 -6.78
C TYR A 138 1.60 -20.02 -7.71
N ARG A 139 2.87 -20.46 -7.73
CA ARG A 139 3.32 -21.55 -8.60
C ARG A 139 2.64 -22.87 -8.26
N GLU A 140 2.45 -23.16 -6.98
CA GLU A 140 1.72 -24.33 -6.51
C GLU A 140 0.26 -24.33 -6.97
N ARG A 141 -0.41 -23.17 -6.87
CA ARG A 141 -1.78 -23.02 -7.36
C ARG A 141 -1.88 -23.20 -8.88
N GLU A 142 -0.97 -22.60 -9.63
CA GLU A 142 -0.91 -22.77 -11.09
C GLU A 142 -0.66 -24.23 -11.48
N ALA A 143 0.25 -24.92 -10.78
CA ALA A 143 0.48 -26.35 -10.99
C ALA A 143 -0.79 -27.17 -10.73
N ARG A 144 -1.51 -26.89 -9.64
CA ARG A 144 -2.78 -27.56 -9.33
C ARG A 144 -3.84 -27.32 -10.40
N ARG A 145 -4.01 -26.08 -10.86
CA ARG A 145 -4.95 -25.75 -11.94
C ARG A 145 -4.62 -26.48 -13.24
N ASN A 146 -3.33 -26.59 -13.57
CA ASN A 146 -2.89 -27.31 -14.77
C ASN A 146 -3.19 -28.81 -14.66
N LEU A 147 -2.99 -29.42 -13.48
CA LEU A 147 -3.34 -30.82 -13.24
C LEU A 147 -4.86 -31.05 -13.33
N GLU A 148 -5.67 -30.17 -12.72
CA GLU A 148 -7.13 -30.23 -12.80
C GLU A 148 -7.62 -30.11 -14.25
N ALA A 149 -7.06 -29.18 -15.03
CA ALA A 149 -7.39 -28.99 -16.44
C ALA A 149 -6.99 -30.20 -17.31
N GLN A 150 -5.85 -30.84 -17.00
CA GLN A 150 -5.44 -32.09 -17.66
C GLN A 150 -6.39 -33.24 -17.34
N ALA A 151 -6.76 -33.42 -16.07
CA ALA A 151 -7.71 -34.45 -15.63
C ALA A 151 -9.09 -34.27 -16.27
N GLU A 152 -9.57 -33.03 -16.40
CA GLU A 152 -10.83 -32.74 -17.10
C GLU A 152 -10.75 -33.10 -18.59
N LEU A 153 -9.62 -32.79 -19.26
CA LEU A 153 -9.43 -33.10 -20.67
C LEU A 153 -9.32 -34.61 -20.92
N GLU A 154 -8.69 -35.35 -20.00
CA GLU A 154 -8.65 -36.81 -20.01
C GLU A 154 -10.03 -37.43 -19.79
N SER A 155 -10.80 -36.91 -18.82
CA SER A 155 -12.16 -37.36 -18.55
C SER A 155 -13.06 -37.20 -19.80
N ARG A 156 -12.98 -36.05 -20.47
CA ARG A 156 -13.68 -35.79 -21.74
C ARG A 156 -13.24 -36.72 -22.87
N ARG A 157 -11.99 -37.17 -22.88
CA ARG A 157 -11.47 -38.13 -23.87
C ARG A 157 -12.04 -39.53 -23.63
N VAL A 158 -12.18 -39.96 -22.38
CA VAL A 158 -12.78 -41.25 -22.01
C VAL A 158 -14.26 -41.26 -22.40
N GLU A 159 -15.02 -40.24 -22.01
CA GLU A 159 -16.45 -40.13 -22.37
C GLU A 159 -16.69 -40.14 -23.88
N LYS A 160 -15.78 -39.52 -24.66
CA LYS A 160 -15.88 -39.51 -26.12
C LYS A 160 -15.64 -40.91 -26.72
N LYS A 161 -14.68 -41.67 -26.17
CA LYS A 161 -14.41 -43.05 -26.62
C LYS A 161 -15.57 -43.99 -26.28
N GLU A 162 -16.18 -43.84 -25.12
CA GLU A 162 -17.37 -44.63 -24.75
C GLU A 162 -18.54 -44.39 -25.70
N LYS A 163 -18.78 -43.14 -26.09
CA LYS A 163 -19.82 -42.78 -27.07
C LYS A 163 -19.53 -43.21 -28.52
N GLU A 164 -18.27 -43.45 -28.85
CA GLU A 164 -17.86 -43.94 -30.18
C GLU A 164 -17.90 -45.47 -30.26
N GLY A 165 -17.55 -46.18 -29.18
CA GLY A 165 -17.56 -47.64 -29.12
C GLY A 165 -18.96 -48.28 -29.21
N ASP A 166 -20.01 -47.55 -28.86
CA ASP A 166 -21.39 -48.05 -28.90
C ASP A 166 -22.05 -47.94 -30.30
N LYS A 167 -21.37 -47.33 -31.28
CA LYS A 167 -21.93 -47.13 -32.63
C LYS A 167 -21.64 -48.26 -33.63
N ASP A 168 -20.81 -49.23 -33.26
CA ASP A 168 -20.39 -50.29 -34.18
C ASP A 168 -21.26 -51.55 -34.16
N ILE A 169 -22.37 -51.59 -33.38
CA ILE A 169 -23.24 -52.78 -33.26
C ILE A 169 -24.64 -52.59 -33.87
N GLU A 170 -25.14 -51.36 -34.08
CA GLU A 170 -26.45 -51.10 -34.71
C GLU A 170 -26.31 -50.20 -35.95
N GLY A 171 -25.94 -50.75 -37.13
CA GLY A 171 -25.84 -49.86 -38.30
C GLY A 171 -25.49 -50.42 -39.66
N LEU A 172 -25.52 -51.74 -39.90
CA LEU A 172 -25.65 -52.25 -41.27
C LEU A 172 -27.10 -52.02 -41.72
N LYS A 173 -27.39 -50.83 -42.27
CA LYS A 173 -28.46 -50.47 -43.24
C LYS A 173 -29.08 -49.11 -42.93
N GLU A 174 -28.54 -48.04 -43.52
CA GLU A 174 -29.37 -47.07 -44.26
C GLU A 174 -28.48 -46.08 -45.03
N GLU A 175 -28.47 -46.22 -46.35
CA GLU A 175 -27.94 -45.22 -47.27
C GLU A 175 -28.83 -43.96 -47.19
N ARG A 176 -28.29 -42.83 -46.72
CA ARG A 176 -28.87 -41.52 -47.03
C ARG A 176 -27.81 -40.52 -47.47
N LYS A 177 -27.89 -40.20 -48.76
CA LYS A 177 -27.26 -39.04 -49.40
C LYS A 177 -27.84 -37.76 -48.80
N GLY A 178 -27.01 -36.99 -48.10
CA GLY A 178 -27.40 -35.70 -47.54
C GLY A 178 -26.22 -34.75 -47.44
N THR A 179 -26.22 -33.73 -48.30
CA THR A 179 -25.23 -32.66 -48.41
C THR A 179 -25.33 -31.74 -47.18
N VAL A 180 -24.38 -31.81 -46.24
CA VAL A 180 -24.38 -30.95 -45.04
C VAL A 180 -23.40 -29.78 -45.22
N LYS A 181 -23.96 -28.57 -45.26
CA LYS A 181 -23.27 -27.27 -45.16
C LYS A 181 -22.71 -27.14 -43.74
N GLY A 182 -21.39 -27.15 -43.59
CA GLY A 182 -20.71 -27.05 -42.30
C GLY A 182 -20.71 -25.62 -41.73
N GLU A 183 -21.52 -25.38 -40.70
CA GLU A 183 -21.39 -24.20 -39.84
C GLU A 183 -20.40 -24.48 -38.70
N SER A 184 -19.28 -23.76 -38.70
CA SER A 184 -18.28 -23.83 -37.64
C SER A 184 -18.80 -23.23 -36.33
N LYS A 185 -19.43 -24.07 -35.50
CA LYS A 185 -19.92 -23.68 -34.17
C LYS A 185 -18.74 -23.58 -33.20
N TRP A 186 -18.23 -22.36 -32.99
CA TRP A 186 -17.26 -22.07 -31.94
C TRP A 186 -17.82 -22.45 -30.57
N VAL A 187 -17.25 -23.47 -29.93
CA VAL A 187 -17.60 -23.86 -28.57
C VAL A 187 -16.98 -22.85 -27.60
N ARG A 188 -17.80 -21.97 -27.02
CA ARG A 188 -17.38 -21.11 -25.92
C ARG A 188 -17.19 -21.99 -24.68
N VAL A 189 -15.96 -22.09 -24.19
CA VAL A 189 -15.69 -22.65 -22.86
C VAL A 189 -16.29 -21.68 -21.85
N ALA A 190 -17.24 -22.15 -21.04
CA ALA A 190 -17.84 -21.32 -20.01
C ALA A 190 -16.74 -20.86 -19.02
N PRO A 191 -16.71 -19.58 -18.61
CA PRO A 191 -15.81 -19.15 -17.55
C PRO A 191 -16.18 -19.95 -16.30
N LEU A 192 -15.20 -20.67 -15.73
CA LEU A 192 -15.35 -21.43 -14.50
C LEU A 192 -15.91 -20.48 -13.43
N MET A 193 -17.19 -20.64 -13.08
CA MET A 193 -17.84 -19.79 -12.08
C MET A 193 -17.20 -20.08 -10.73
N SER A 194 -16.38 -19.14 -10.26
CA SER A 194 -15.68 -19.19 -8.97
C SER A 194 -16.71 -19.14 -7.82
N SER A 195 -17.18 -20.30 -7.38
CA SER A 195 -17.94 -20.44 -6.15
C SER A 195 -16.97 -20.41 -4.95
N ALA A 196 -17.22 -19.48 -4.03
CA ALA A 196 -16.47 -19.19 -2.81
C ALA A 196 -15.05 -18.61 -3.04
N THR A 197 -14.88 -17.37 -2.61
CA THR A 197 -13.60 -16.66 -2.53
C THR A 197 -12.68 -17.33 -1.51
N THR A 198 -12.10 -18.47 -1.86
CA THR A 198 -10.93 -18.99 -1.13
C THR A 198 -9.88 -17.88 -1.10
N PRO A 199 -9.36 -17.50 0.08
CA PRO A 199 -8.42 -16.40 0.22
C PRO A 199 -7.24 -16.62 -0.72
N GLY A 200 -6.92 -15.55 -1.41
CA GLY A 200 -6.22 -15.58 -2.68
C GLY A 200 -4.71 -15.74 -2.60
N PHE A 201 -4.08 -15.79 -1.43
CA PHE A 201 -2.81 -16.45 -1.16
C PHE A 201 -2.73 -16.74 0.32
N ASP A 202 -1.84 -17.65 0.72
CA ASP A 202 -1.59 -17.90 2.13
C ASP A 202 -1.02 -16.63 2.79
N ARG A 203 -1.85 -15.92 3.57
CA ARG A 203 -1.45 -14.76 4.38
C ARG A 203 -0.79 -15.17 5.69
N GLN A 204 -0.22 -16.37 5.73
CA GLN A 204 0.47 -16.93 6.89
C GLN A 204 1.59 -16.06 7.50
N PRO A 205 2.24 -15.10 6.80
CA PRO A 205 3.23 -14.25 7.45
C PRO A 205 2.65 -13.49 8.65
N LEU A 206 1.36 -13.19 8.74
CA LEU A 206 0.86 -12.44 9.89
C LEU A 206 0.99 -13.16 11.24
N PHE A 207 1.15 -14.49 11.26
CA PHE A 207 1.34 -15.24 12.50
C PHE A 207 2.65 -14.92 13.23
N PHE A 208 3.73 -14.56 12.51
CA PHE A 208 5.01 -14.22 13.16
C PHE A 208 4.93 -12.91 13.96
N LEU A 209 3.93 -12.05 13.67
CA LEU A 209 3.78 -10.76 14.35
C LEU A 209 3.20 -10.89 15.76
N GLU A 210 2.44 -11.96 16.01
CA GLU A 210 1.66 -12.12 17.24
C GLU A 210 2.44 -12.87 18.32
N SER A 211 3.38 -13.76 17.97
CA SER A 211 4.20 -14.49 18.95
C SER A 211 5.45 -15.06 18.28
N ASP A 212 6.61 -14.43 18.49
CA ASP A 212 7.89 -15.12 18.30
C ASP A 212 8.34 -15.64 19.66
N PRO A 213 8.15 -16.93 19.97
CA PRO A 213 8.52 -17.50 21.26
C PRO A 213 10.05 -17.56 21.47
N TYR A 214 10.84 -17.27 20.43
CA TYR A 214 12.31 -17.29 20.47
C TYR A 214 12.92 -15.88 20.45
N ASP A 215 12.10 -14.83 20.49
CA ASP A 215 12.59 -13.46 20.53
C ASP A 215 13.03 -13.08 21.95
N ASP A 216 14.27 -13.47 22.30
CA ASP A 216 14.95 -13.13 23.56
C ASP A 216 15.14 -11.62 23.76
N SER A 217 14.71 -10.76 22.82
CA SER A 217 14.83 -9.30 22.99
C SER A 217 13.97 -8.74 24.12
N GLY A 218 13.05 -9.55 24.69
CA GLY A 218 12.16 -9.12 25.79
C GLY A 218 11.21 -7.99 25.39
N LEU A 219 11.10 -7.68 24.09
CA LEU A 219 10.25 -6.62 23.57
C LEU A 219 8.84 -7.17 23.38
N VAL A 220 7.93 -6.74 24.24
CA VAL A 220 6.49 -6.95 24.03
C VAL A 220 6.07 -6.17 22.78
N ALA A 221 5.51 -6.88 21.79
CA ALA A 221 5.04 -6.28 20.56
C ALA A 221 4.06 -5.12 20.85
N SER A 222 4.21 -4.01 20.14
CA SER A 222 3.29 -2.88 20.28
C SER A 222 1.86 -3.31 19.90
N PRO A 223 0.82 -2.77 20.57
CA PRO A 223 -0.57 -3.13 20.29
C PRO A 223 -1.02 -2.80 18.86
N LEU A 224 -0.26 -1.94 18.16
CA LEU A 224 -0.53 -1.52 16.79
C LEU A 224 0.39 -2.19 15.77
N ARG A 225 1.27 -3.12 16.18
CA ARG A 225 2.28 -3.74 15.31
C ARG A 225 1.69 -4.29 14.02
N LYS A 226 0.58 -5.04 14.10
CA LYS A 226 -0.13 -5.59 12.94
C LYS A 226 -0.55 -4.52 11.91
N SER A 227 -1.07 -3.39 12.39
CA SER A 227 -1.46 -2.25 11.55
C SER A 227 -0.27 -1.50 10.98
N SER A 228 0.79 -1.35 11.77
CA SER A 228 2.05 -0.76 11.32
C SER A 228 2.70 -1.62 10.24
N PHE A 229 2.74 -2.93 10.42
CA PHE A 229 3.27 -3.89 9.45
C PHE A 229 2.53 -3.81 8.11
N ASP A 230 1.20 -3.86 8.15
CA ASP A 230 0.37 -3.78 6.94
C ASP A 230 0.58 -2.45 6.20
N LEU A 231 0.68 -1.34 6.95
CA LEU A 231 1.00 -0.04 6.38
C LEU A 231 2.40 -0.02 5.75
N LEU A 232 3.42 -0.57 6.42
CA LEU A 232 4.78 -0.67 5.89
C LEU A 232 4.80 -1.48 4.58
N LEU A 233 4.11 -2.61 4.54
CA LEU A 233 4.02 -3.45 3.35
C LEU A 233 3.36 -2.71 2.18
N LEU A 234 2.28 -1.96 2.45
CA LEU A 234 1.60 -1.13 1.46
C LEU A 234 2.50 0.00 0.95
N LEU A 235 3.18 0.71 1.85
CA LEU A 235 4.11 1.79 1.50
C LEU A 235 5.31 1.28 0.70
N ALA A 236 5.90 0.14 1.10
CA ALA A 236 7.02 -0.47 0.39
C ALA A 236 6.61 -0.92 -1.01
N THR A 237 5.42 -1.51 -1.16
CA THR A 237 4.86 -1.89 -2.46
C THR A 237 4.63 -0.66 -3.35
N ARG A 238 4.07 0.42 -2.80
CA ARG A 238 3.84 1.68 -3.52
C ARG A 238 5.15 2.33 -3.97
N GLU A 239 6.15 2.35 -3.09
CA GLU A 239 7.47 2.89 -3.41
C GLU A 239 8.20 2.04 -4.46
N ALA A 240 8.09 0.72 -4.38
CA ALA A 240 8.61 -0.20 -5.39
C ALA A 240 8.01 0.07 -6.78
N LEU A 241 6.68 0.20 -6.86
CA LEU A 241 5.97 0.58 -8.09
C LEU A 241 6.47 1.92 -8.62
N ARG A 242 6.60 2.93 -7.74
CA ARG A 242 7.12 4.24 -8.14
C ARG A 242 8.52 4.14 -8.74
N ARG A 243 9.44 3.40 -8.10
CA ARG A 243 10.81 3.23 -8.59
C ARG A 243 10.85 2.54 -9.96
N ILE A 244 10.04 1.49 -10.15
CA ILE A 244 9.91 0.80 -11.45
C ILE A 244 9.37 1.73 -12.54
N LEU A 245 8.33 2.52 -12.22
CA LEU A 245 7.72 3.45 -13.17
C LEU A 245 8.61 4.65 -13.51
N ASP A 246 9.39 5.15 -12.53
CA ASP A 246 10.32 6.27 -12.70
C ASP A 246 11.61 5.88 -13.45
N HIS A 247 12.04 4.61 -13.38
CA HIS A 247 13.28 4.12 -14.00
C HIS A 247 13.34 4.34 -15.53
N LYS A 248 12.18 4.53 -16.18
CA LYS A 248 12.07 4.92 -17.60
C LYS A 248 12.78 6.23 -17.95
N LYS A 249 12.99 7.14 -16.99
CA LYS A 249 13.68 8.41 -17.26
C LYS A 249 15.20 8.28 -17.37
N VAL A 250 15.80 7.19 -16.88
CA VAL A 250 17.25 7.13 -16.68
C VAL A 250 17.95 6.18 -17.65
N ASN A 251 17.31 5.10 -18.12
CA ASN A 251 18.04 3.99 -18.76
C ASN A 251 17.81 3.76 -20.26
N TRP A 252 17.12 4.63 -21.00
CA TRP A 252 16.98 4.43 -22.46
C TRP A 252 18.26 4.74 -23.25
N GLU A 253 19.25 5.40 -22.65
CA GLU A 253 20.53 5.75 -23.30
C GLU A 253 21.69 4.79 -22.99
N VAL A 254 21.55 3.88 -22.01
CA VAL A 254 22.68 3.05 -21.55
C VAL A 254 22.72 1.70 -22.26
N ARG A 255 23.43 1.72 -23.40
CA ARG A 255 24.39 0.71 -23.91
C ARG A 255 23.96 -0.76 -23.97
N SER A 256 23.83 -1.21 -25.22
CA SER A 256 23.59 -2.57 -25.70
C SER A 256 24.81 -3.51 -25.68
N ASP A 257 25.96 -3.11 -25.12
CA ASP A 257 27.24 -3.75 -25.51
C ASP A 257 27.94 -4.55 -24.40
N ASN A 258 27.31 -4.76 -23.23
CA ASN A 258 27.93 -5.54 -22.16
C ASN A 258 26.96 -6.60 -21.59
N GLU A 259 26.94 -7.77 -22.24
CA GLU A 259 26.09 -8.92 -21.89
C GLU A 259 26.54 -9.67 -20.60
N ASN A 260 27.66 -9.28 -19.97
CA ASN A 260 28.30 -10.08 -18.92
C ASN A 260 28.02 -9.68 -17.46
N SER A 261 27.12 -8.72 -17.18
CA SER A 261 26.77 -8.44 -15.78
C SER A 261 25.57 -9.28 -15.33
N ALA A 262 25.86 -10.39 -14.65
CA ALA A 262 24.91 -11.36 -14.12
C ALA A 262 23.96 -10.82 -13.02
N ALA A 263 24.01 -9.53 -12.70
CA ALA A 263 22.99 -8.87 -11.87
C ALA A 263 21.74 -8.57 -12.72
N LYS A 264 21.08 -9.63 -13.19
CA LYS A 264 19.75 -9.60 -13.84
C LYS A 264 18.68 -9.18 -12.82
N SER A 265 18.69 -7.93 -12.36
CA SER A 265 17.44 -7.32 -11.92
C SER A 265 16.53 -7.38 -13.15
N ALA A 266 15.36 -8.02 -13.05
CA ALA A 266 14.47 -8.24 -14.18
C ALA A 266 14.00 -6.88 -14.74
N VAL A 267 14.76 -6.35 -15.70
CA VAL A 267 14.45 -5.08 -16.35
C VAL A 267 13.20 -5.31 -17.18
N LEU A 268 12.08 -4.77 -16.69
CA LEU A 268 10.82 -4.82 -17.41
C LEU A 268 10.93 -4.07 -18.74
N ASN A 269 10.40 -4.66 -19.80
CA ASN A 269 10.33 -4.04 -21.11
C ASN A 269 9.38 -2.84 -21.12
N ALA A 270 9.54 -1.94 -22.09
CA ALA A 270 8.73 -0.72 -22.18
C ALA A 270 7.21 -0.98 -22.20
N SER A 271 6.80 -2.06 -22.87
CA SER A 271 5.41 -2.54 -22.96
C SER A 271 4.88 -3.04 -21.61
N GLN A 272 5.67 -3.83 -20.88
CA GLN A 272 5.34 -4.30 -19.53
C GLN A 272 5.17 -3.14 -18.55
N ILE A 273 6.07 -2.15 -18.60
CA ILE A 273 5.94 -0.96 -17.76
C ILE A 273 4.71 -0.13 -18.15
N SER A 274 4.36 -0.05 -19.45
CA SER A 274 3.14 0.64 -19.89
C SER A 274 1.90 -0.05 -19.34
N PHE A 275 1.86 -1.39 -19.41
CA PHE A 275 0.81 -2.19 -18.82
C PHE A 275 0.73 -1.98 -17.30
N LEU A 276 1.86 -2.06 -16.59
CA LEU A 276 1.90 -1.86 -15.13
C LEU A 276 1.40 -0.47 -14.73
N LYS A 277 1.75 0.57 -15.49
CA LYS A 277 1.27 1.93 -15.25
C LYS A 277 -0.25 2.02 -15.36
N GLN A 278 -0.81 1.50 -16.46
CA GLN A 278 -2.26 1.49 -16.66
C GLN A 278 -2.95 0.67 -15.55
N PHE A 279 -2.44 -0.53 -15.26
CA PHE A 279 -2.97 -1.40 -14.22
C PHE A 279 -2.99 -0.70 -12.85
N TYR A 280 -1.90 0.00 -12.50
CA TYR A 280 -1.79 0.77 -11.26
C TYR A 280 -2.77 1.96 -11.24
N GLU A 281 -2.86 2.75 -12.31
CA GLU A 281 -3.74 3.93 -12.37
C GLU A 281 -5.22 3.54 -12.20
N GLU A 282 -5.66 2.47 -12.86
CA GLU A 282 -7.03 1.94 -12.74
C GLU A 282 -7.38 1.46 -11.32
N ARG A 283 -6.39 1.03 -10.54
CA ARG A 283 -6.58 0.36 -9.24
C ARG A 283 -6.07 1.16 -8.04
N ARG A 284 -5.46 2.33 -8.30
CA ARG A 284 -4.84 3.17 -7.28
C ARG A 284 -5.81 3.55 -6.18
N GLU A 285 -7.03 3.90 -6.56
CA GLU A 285 -8.08 4.29 -5.60
C GLU A 285 -8.54 3.12 -4.73
N LYS A 286 -8.62 1.91 -5.30
CA LYS A 286 -9.04 0.70 -4.59
C LYS A 286 -8.02 0.29 -3.52
N TYR A 287 -6.73 0.28 -3.85
CA TYR A 287 -5.70 -0.29 -2.98
C TYR A 287 -4.87 0.71 -2.18
N PHE A 288 -4.62 1.91 -2.71
CA PHE A 288 -3.63 2.84 -2.12
C PHE A 288 -4.22 4.14 -1.57
N LEU A 289 -5.40 4.55 -2.04
CA LEU A 289 -6.08 5.76 -1.57
C LEU A 289 -7.42 5.47 -0.89
N GLY A 290 -7.86 4.22 -0.93
CA GLY A 290 -9.23 3.84 -0.59
C GLY A 290 -9.60 4.18 0.85
N ARG A 291 -10.86 4.53 1.05
CA ARG A 291 -11.47 4.65 2.39
C ARG A 291 -11.55 3.29 3.12
N TYR A 292 -11.32 2.19 2.39
CA TYR A 292 -11.38 0.84 2.91
C TYR A 292 -10.13 0.54 3.73
N ARG A 293 -10.28 0.56 5.06
CA ARG A 293 -9.26 0.10 6.00
C ARG A 293 -9.34 -1.41 6.13
N ARG A 294 -8.79 -2.13 5.15
CA ARG A 294 -8.65 -3.59 5.20
C ARG A 294 -7.18 -3.95 5.20
N TYR A 295 -6.84 -5.03 5.91
CA TYR A 295 -5.51 -5.60 5.92
C TYR A 295 -5.24 -6.39 4.64
N GLY A 296 -3.99 -6.39 4.19
CA GLY A 296 -3.50 -7.18 3.05
C GLY A 296 -3.72 -6.52 1.69
N LEU A 297 -4.05 -5.23 1.62
CA LEU A 297 -4.30 -4.54 0.34
C LEU A 297 -3.10 -4.57 -0.61
N ALA A 298 -1.88 -4.58 -0.06
CA ALA A 298 -0.66 -4.69 -0.83
C ALA A 298 -0.59 -6.04 -1.56
N ASP A 299 -0.89 -7.13 -0.85
CA ASP A 299 -0.84 -8.47 -1.41
C ASP A 299 -2.03 -8.74 -2.33
N ASP A 300 -3.21 -8.18 -2.04
CA ASP A 300 -4.37 -8.23 -2.95
C ASP A 300 -4.08 -7.55 -4.29
N PHE A 301 -3.34 -6.44 -4.28
CA PHE A 301 -2.89 -5.78 -5.51
C PHE A 301 -1.94 -6.66 -6.32
N VAL A 302 -0.95 -7.27 -5.65
CA VAL A 302 0.02 -8.16 -6.31
C VAL A 302 -0.67 -9.42 -6.82
N GLU A 303 -1.65 -9.94 -6.08
CA GLU A 303 -2.46 -11.06 -6.51
C GLU A 303 -3.30 -10.76 -7.74
N GLU A 304 -4.02 -9.64 -7.73
CA GLU A 304 -4.79 -9.23 -8.90
C GLU A 304 -3.88 -9.06 -10.11
N LEU A 305 -2.64 -8.62 -9.91
CA LEU A 305 -1.63 -8.51 -10.96
C LEU A 305 -1.18 -9.90 -11.46
N MET A 306 -0.87 -10.84 -10.57
CA MET A 306 -0.42 -12.20 -10.93
C MET A 306 -1.52 -13.03 -11.61
N THR A 307 -2.76 -12.88 -11.18
CA THR A 307 -3.91 -13.61 -11.72
C THR A 307 -4.45 -13.00 -13.01
N HIS A 308 -3.91 -11.86 -13.44
CA HIS A 308 -4.30 -11.24 -14.69
C HIS A 308 -3.86 -12.11 -15.87
N PRO A 309 -4.71 -12.37 -16.88
CA PRO A 309 -4.35 -13.22 -18.00
C PRO A 309 -3.20 -12.62 -18.82
N PRO A 310 -2.28 -13.45 -19.36
CA PRO A 310 -1.28 -13.02 -20.34
C PRO A 310 -1.94 -12.37 -21.54
N ARG A 311 -1.30 -11.33 -22.10
CA ARG A 311 -1.83 -10.59 -23.26
C ARG A 311 -0.75 -10.36 -24.30
N MET A 312 -1.11 -10.52 -25.57
CA MET A 312 -0.22 -10.17 -26.67
C MET A 312 -0.35 -8.68 -26.97
N THR A 313 0.77 -7.96 -26.99
CA THR A 313 0.84 -6.54 -27.36
C THR A 313 1.84 -6.34 -28.49
N THR A 314 1.76 -5.21 -29.20
CA THR A 314 2.72 -4.88 -30.25
C THR A 314 3.68 -3.81 -29.75
N MET A 315 4.98 -4.10 -29.82
CA MET A 315 6.03 -3.11 -29.56
C MET A 315 6.55 -2.57 -30.89
N ILE A 316 6.64 -1.24 -31.02
CA ILE A 316 7.23 -0.60 -32.21
C ILE A 316 8.73 -0.42 -31.97
N ARG A 317 9.57 -1.14 -32.71
CA ARG A 317 11.04 -0.99 -32.69
C ARG A 317 11.52 -0.74 -34.11
N ARG A 318 12.19 0.40 -34.34
CA ARG A 318 12.73 0.78 -35.67
C ARG A 318 11.69 0.70 -36.82
N LYS A 319 10.45 1.15 -36.56
CA LYS A 319 9.27 1.08 -37.47
C LYS A 319 8.67 -0.32 -37.69
N GLU A 320 9.27 -1.38 -37.17
CA GLU A 320 8.68 -2.72 -37.20
C GLU A 320 7.79 -2.94 -35.98
N LYS A 321 6.64 -3.62 -36.19
CA LYS A 321 5.73 -4.04 -35.11
C LYS A 321 6.07 -5.46 -34.72
N ILE A 322 6.68 -5.62 -33.55
CA ILE A 322 7.04 -6.94 -33.00
C ILE A 322 5.96 -7.35 -31.99
N PRO A 323 5.31 -8.52 -32.15
CA PRO A 323 4.43 -9.04 -31.13
C PRO A 323 5.24 -9.42 -29.88
N VAL A 324 4.81 -8.95 -28.72
CA VAL A 324 5.42 -9.21 -27.42
C VAL A 324 4.34 -9.80 -26.51
N LEU A 325 4.62 -10.97 -25.93
CA LEU A 325 3.77 -11.55 -24.90
C LEU A 325 4.01 -10.83 -23.58
N LEU A 326 2.96 -10.25 -22.99
CA LEU A 326 2.96 -9.72 -21.64
C LEU A 326 2.62 -10.84 -20.67
N ASP A 327 3.55 -11.11 -19.77
CA ASP A 327 3.35 -12.00 -18.62
C ASP A 327 3.20 -11.17 -17.33
N PRO A 328 1.96 -11.01 -16.80
CA PRO A 328 1.71 -10.28 -15.56
C PRO A 328 2.39 -10.89 -14.32
N ALA A 329 2.62 -12.21 -14.29
CA ALA A 329 3.29 -12.86 -13.18
C ALA A 329 4.76 -12.44 -13.09
N ALA A 330 5.46 -12.35 -14.22
CA ALA A 330 6.82 -11.81 -14.28
C ALA A 330 6.88 -10.32 -13.85
N ILE A 331 5.85 -9.53 -14.16
CA ILE A 331 5.76 -8.13 -13.71
C ILE A 331 5.57 -8.07 -12.19
N ALA A 332 4.69 -8.91 -11.64
CA ALA A 332 4.49 -9.00 -10.20
C ALA A 332 5.77 -9.44 -9.46
N GLU A 333 6.50 -10.42 -10.01
CA GLU A 333 7.80 -10.84 -9.46
C GLU A 333 8.79 -9.67 -9.40
N ALA A 334 8.89 -8.87 -10.47
CA ALA A 334 9.73 -7.67 -10.49
C ALA A 334 9.30 -6.62 -9.46
N VAL A 335 7.98 -6.45 -9.22
CA VAL A 335 7.46 -5.58 -8.16
C VAL A 335 7.84 -6.11 -6.78
N LEU A 336 7.73 -7.42 -6.55
CA LEU A 336 8.12 -8.06 -5.29
C LEU A 336 9.63 -7.96 -5.03
N ASP A 337 10.45 -8.10 -6.07
CA ASP A 337 11.89 -7.86 -6.00
C ASP A 337 12.21 -6.43 -5.57
N LYS A 338 11.62 -5.46 -6.27
CA LYS A 338 11.85 -4.06 -5.93
C LYS A 338 11.29 -3.70 -4.54
N ARG A 339 10.21 -4.34 -4.11
CA ARG A 339 9.67 -4.23 -2.75
C ARG A 339 10.68 -4.73 -1.72
N GLY A 340 11.36 -5.85 -1.99
CA GLY A 340 12.42 -6.35 -1.12
C GLY A 340 13.63 -5.41 -1.04
N GLU A 341 14.05 -4.81 -2.16
CA GLU A 341 15.10 -3.79 -2.16
C GLU A 341 14.72 -2.58 -1.29
N VAL A 342 13.49 -2.07 -1.45
CA VAL A 342 12.96 -0.96 -0.64
C VAL A 342 12.93 -1.34 0.83
N ALA A 343 12.44 -2.54 1.16
CA ALA A 343 12.38 -3.01 2.55
C ALA A 343 13.79 -3.11 3.17
N THR A 344 14.77 -3.61 2.42
CA THR A 344 16.17 -3.69 2.86
C THR A 344 16.77 -2.31 3.16
N GLU A 345 16.50 -1.32 2.31
CA GLU A 345 16.95 0.05 2.53
C GLU A 345 16.29 0.65 3.78
N TRP A 346 14.98 0.49 3.92
CA TRP A 346 14.24 1.02 5.06
C TRP A 346 14.61 0.34 6.38
N ALA A 347 14.95 -0.94 6.35
CA ALA A 347 15.44 -1.66 7.54
C ALA A 347 16.77 -1.07 8.02
N LYS A 348 17.69 -0.75 7.09
CA LYS A 348 18.95 -0.06 7.40
C LYS A 348 18.72 1.35 7.94
N GLU A 349 17.75 2.08 7.38
CA GLU A 349 17.38 3.40 7.92
C GLU A 349 16.80 3.28 9.34
N ALA A 350 15.93 2.29 9.58
CA ALA A 350 15.34 2.02 10.90
C ALA A 350 16.38 1.63 11.96
N SER A 351 17.43 0.88 11.58
CA SER A 351 18.50 0.50 12.52
C SER A 351 19.38 1.66 12.97
N LEU A 352 19.45 2.75 12.18
CA LEU A 352 20.22 3.95 12.54
C LEU A 352 19.49 4.85 13.53
N PHE A 353 18.16 4.71 13.61
CA PHE A 353 17.27 5.59 14.34
C PHE A 353 17.57 5.74 15.85
N PRO A 354 17.95 4.67 16.60
CA PRO A 354 18.33 4.81 18.00
C PRO A 354 19.53 5.74 18.23
N GLY A 355 20.47 5.79 17.26
CA GLY A 355 21.65 6.65 17.33
C GLY A 355 21.34 8.13 17.10
N GLU A 356 20.39 8.45 16.21
CA GLU A 356 19.98 9.84 15.92
C GLU A 356 19.40 10.54 17.15
N HIS A 357 18.80 9.78 18.08
CA HIS A 357 18.22 10.32 19.30
C HIS A 357 19.19 10.47 20.47
N ALA A 358 20.46 10.06 20.32
CA ALA A 358 21.44 10.13 21.39
C ALA A 358 21.67 11.58 21.89
N GLU A 359 21.64 12.57 20.99
CA GLU A 359 21.80 13.98 21.36
C GLU A 359 20.63 14.48 22.21
N ILE A 360 19.39 14.19 21.80
CA ILE A 360 18.19 14.59 22.56
C ILE A 360 18.12 13.86 23.91
N GLN A 361 18.50 12.58 23.95
CA GLN A 361 18.59 11.83 25.21
C GLN A 361 19.64 12.43 26.16
N LYS A 362 20.79 12.86 25.63
CA LYS A 362 21.81 13.56 26.42
C LYS A 362 21.29 14.88 26.97
N LEU A 363 20.59 15.67 26.16
CA LEU A 363 19.95 16.91 26.61
C LEU A 363 18.91 16.65 27.70
N GLN A 364 18.10 15.60 27.54
CA GLN A 364 17.14 15.19 28.55
C GLN A 364 17.83 14.80 29.87
N LEU A 365 18.92 14.03 29.79
CA LEU A 365 19.68 13.61 30.97
C LEU A 365 20.30 14.81 31.69
N ASN A 366 20.92 15.73 30.95
CA ASN A 366 21.48 16.97 31.51
C ASN A 366 20.40 17.76 32.28
N ARG A 367 19.21 17.93 31.69
CA ARG A 367 18.09 18.59 32.35
C ARG A 367 17.66 17.89 33.64
N MET A 368 17.61 16.55 33.65
CA MET A 368 17.27 15.78 34.85
C MET A 368 18.34 15.89 35.95
N MET A 369 19.60 16.14 35.58
CA MET A 369 20.72 16.35 36.50
C MET A 369 20.86 17.81 36.96
N GLY A 370 20.06 18.74 36.41
CA GLY A 370 20.16 20.18 36.72
C GLY A 370 21.41 20.86 36.16
N LEU A 371 22.00 20.29 35.10
CA LEU A 371 23.08 20.90 34.29
C LEU A 371 22.48 21.68 33.12
#